data_AF-A0AB36FA90-F1
#
_entry.id   AF-A0AB36FA90-F1
#
_cell.length_a   1.000
_cell.length_b   1.000
_cell.length_c   1.000
_cell.angle_alpha   90.00
_cell.angle_beta   90.00
_cell.angle_gamma   90.00
#
_symmetry.space_group_name_H-M   'P 1'
#
loop_
_entity.id
_entity.type
_entity.pdbx_description
1 polymer ?
#
loop_
_entity_poly.entity_id
_entity_poly.type
_entity_poly.pdbx_seq_one_letter_code
_entity_poly.pdbx_strand_id
1 'polypeptide(L)'
;MGQKIITLSGAATDVLYALFFRGALQSGDLPAKSGAAELRELGFAETRHTATEYQKENYFTFLTAEGQEFAIKHLADTRFGVPAGGYIGGSVNIQFGRIETDPRKGYAINVCVSDAIKTNLKLSHEMKKAISDVVSEELKKNIQPGGAIWDCLRQIEKERQ
;
A
#
# COMPACT_ATOMS: atom_id res chain seq x y z
N MET A 1 -1.57 -12.81 22.93
CA MET A 1 -1.31 -11.43 23.39
C MET A 1 -1.88 -10.49 22.34
N GLY A 2 -2.84 -9.64 22.71
CA GLY A 2 -3.58 -8.80 21.75
C GLY A 2 -2.64 -7.82 21.04
N GLN A 3 -2.61 -7.86 19.72
CA GLN A 3 -1.87 -6.89 18.91
C GLN A 3 -2.57 -5.55 19.02
N LYS A 4 -2.07 -4.68 19.91
CA LYS A 4 -2.49 -3.28 19.98
C LYS A 4 -2.00 -2.62 18.69
N ILE A 5 -2.90 -2.38 17.74
CA ILE A 5 -2.61 -1.58 16.55
C ILE A 5 -2.41 -0.15 17.05
N ILE A 6 -1.17 0.22 17.36
CA ILE A 6 -0.81 1.57 17.75
C ILE A 6 -0.63 2.34 16.45
N THR A 7 -1.64 3.14 16.11
CA THR A 7 -1.59 4.03 14.95
C THR A 7 -0.75 5.25 15.31
N LEU A 8 0.49 5.29 14.84
CA LEU A 8 1.35 6.47 14.97
C LEU A 8 0.96 7.55 13.98
N SER A 9 1.16 8.83 14.34
CA SER A 9 1.08 9.91 13.36
C SER A 9 2.18 9.79 12.30
N GLY A 10 1.98 10.41 11.13
CA GLY A 10 3.01 10.47 10.09
C GLY A 10 4.33 11.09 10.61
N ALA A 11 4.22 12.15 11.41
CA ALA A 11 5.37 12.80 12.03
C ALA A 11 6.09 11.90 13.05
N ALA A 12 5.36 11.13 13.85
CA ALA A 12 5.95 10.14 14.77
C ALA A 12 6.61 8.98 14.01
N THR A 13 6.04 8.57 12.88
CA THR A 13 6.60 7.53 12.01
C THR A 13 7.93 7.96 11.40
N ASP A 14 8.02 9.20 10.92
CA ASP A 14 9.26 9.76 10.37
C ASP A 14 10.37 9.83 11.44
N VAL A 15 10.02 10.22 12.66
CA VAL A 15 10.96 10.24 13.79
C VAL A 15 11.38 8.83 14.21
N LEU A 16 10.45 7.87 14.22
CA LEU A 16 10.72 6.46 14.51
C LEU A 16 11.76 5.91 13.52
N TYR A 17 11.58 6.17 12.23
CA TYR A 17 12.53 5.76 11.20
C TYR A 17 13.89 6.46 11.32
N ALA A 18 13.89 7.78 11.56
CA ALA A 18 15.13 8.52 11.74
C ALA A 18 15.95 7.97 12.91
N LEU A 19 15.32 7.72 14.07
CA LEU A 19 15.99 7.16 15.24
C LEU A 19 16.40 5.69 15.03
N PHE A 20 15.63 4.90 14.29
CA PHE A 20 15.95 3.50 14.02
C PHE A 20 17.18 3.37 13.11
N PHE A 21 17.24 4.13 12.02
CA PHE A 21 18.34 4.03 11.04
C PHE A 21 19.58 4.84 11.42
N ARG A 22 19.41 5.99 12.08
CA ARG A 22 20.53 6.89 12.44
C ARG A 22 20.97 6.75 13.90
N GLY A 23 20.20 6.06 14.73
CA GLY A 23 20.48 5.93 16.16
C GLY A 23 20.05 7.16 16.96
N ALA A 24 20.76 7.46 18.04
CA ALA A 24 20.45 8.59 18.91
C ALA A 24 20.66 9.94 18.20
N LEU A 25 19.63 10.80 18.20
CA LEU A 25 19.63 12.09 17.50
C LEU A 25 19.42 13.27 18.47
N GLN A 26 20.02 14.42 18.16
CA GLN A 26 19.76 15.68 18.86
C GLN A 26 18.40 16.25 18.46
N SER A 27 17.85 17.15 19.27
CA SER A 27 16.54 17.78 19.02
C SER A 27 16.44 18.46 17.65
N GLY A 28 17.54 19.07 17.21
CA GLY A 28 17.64 19.75 15.91
C GLY A 28 17.68 18.81 14.70
N ASP A 29 18.11 17.56 14.88
CA ASP A 29 18.24 16.56 13.80
C ASP A 29 17.00 15.67 13.67
N LEU A 30 16.03 15.81 14.57
CA LEU A 30 14.78 15.07 14.52
C LEU A 30 13.89 15.63 13.39
N PRO A 31 13.30 14.78 12.54
CA PRO A 31 12.42 15.22 11.45
C PRO A 31 11.24 16.08 11.93
N ALA A 32 10.68 15.75 13.10
CA ALA A 32 9.57 16.48 13.69
C ALA A 32 9.63 16.48 15.22
N LYS A 33 9.57 17.67 15.84
CA LYS A 33 9.53 17.79 17.31
C LYS A 33 8.25 17.24 17.92
N SER A 34 7.11 17.39 17.24
CA SER A 34 5.82 16.83 17.66
C SER A 34 5.82 15.30 17.62
N GLY A 35 6.44 14.69 16.60
CA GLY A 35 6.56 13.24 16.50
C GLY A 35 7.43 12.64 17.61
N ALA A 36 8.51 13.33 17.99
CA ALA A 36 9.36 12.92 19.11
C ALA A 36 8.63 12.98 20.46
N ALA A 37 7.74 13.95 20.66
CA ALA A 37 6.91 14.04 21.85
C ALA A 37 5.91 12.87 21.93
N GLU A 38 5.23 12.55 20.83
CA GLU A 38 4.29 11.42 20.73
C GLU A 38 4.97 10.08 21.02
N LEU A 39 6.16 9.84 20.45
CA LEU A 39 6.93 8.62 20.73
C LEU A 39 7.38 8.53 22.19
N ARG A 40 7.63 9.66 22.86
CA ARG A 40 7.99 9.69 24.28
C ARG A 40 6.78 9.41 25.17
N GLU A 41 5.61 9.96 24.83
CA GLU A 41 4.35 9.66 25.53
C GLU A 41 3.97 8.18 25.42
N LEU A 42 4.28 7.55 24.29
CA LEU A 42 4.07 6.12 24.06
C LEU A 42 5.15 5.22 24.68
N GLY A 43 6.22 5.79 25.25
CA GLY A 43 7.34 5.03 25.82
C GLY A 43 8.31 4.43 24.80
N PHE A 44 8.18 4.78 23.52
CA PHE A 44 9.03 4.29 22.44
C PHE A 44 10.34 5.05 22.29
N ALA A 45 10.40 6.30 22.74
CA ALA A 45 11.61 7.10 22.72
C ALA A 45 11.90 7.72 24.09
N GLU A 46 13.17 7.72 24.48
CA GLU A 46 13.65 8.35 25.72
C GLU A 46 14.65 9.45 25.36
N THR A 47 14.63 10.53 26.15
CA THR A 47 15.59 11.60 26.02
C THR A 47 16.49 11.61 27.24
N ARG A 48 17.80 11.46 27.02
CA ARG A 48 18.79 11.51 28.09
C ARG A 48 19.72 12.69 27.95
N HIS A 49 20.07 13.26 29.10
CA HIS A 49 21.05 14.32 29.19
C HIS A 49 22.47 13.73 29.19
N THR A 50 23.36 14.32 28.40
CA THR A 50 24.77 13.96 28.37
C THR A 50 25.53 14.81 29.36
N ALA A 51 26.50 14.23 30.05
CA ALA A 51 27.32 14.93 31.06
C ALA A 51 28.22 16.03 30.46
N THR A 52 28.47 15.98 29.15
CA THR A 52 29.33 16.92 28.42
C THR A 52 28.53 17.62 27.33
N GLU A 53 28.61 18.95 27.31
CA GLU A 53 28.03 19.81 26.28
C GLU A 53 28.60 19.49 24.89
N TYR A 54 27.77 19.01 23.98
CA TYR A 54 28.14 18.81 22.58
C TYR A 54 27.24 19.67 21.69
N GLN A 55 27.83 20.72 21.10
CA GLN A 55 27.14 21.65 20.18
C GLN A 55 25.95 22.42 20.79
N LYS A 56 26.04 22.87 22.05
CA LYS A 56 25.05 23.73 22.76
C LYS A 56 23.71 23.07 23.13
N GLU A 57 23.49 21.80 22.82
CA GLU A 57 22.36 21.01 23.31
C GLU A 57 22.84 19.77 24.07
N ASN A 58 22.28 19.56 25.27
CA ASN A 58 22.78 18.57 26.22
C ASN A 58 21.95 17.30 26.28
N TYR A 59 21.08 17.07 25.31
CA TYR A 59 20.17 15.94 25.34
C TYR A 59 20.02 15.29 23.98
N PHE A 60 20.04 13.96 23.99
CA PHE A 60 19.79 13.14 22.81
C PHE A 60 18.53 12.32 23.02
N THR A 61 17.79 12.11 21.95
CA THR A 61 16.63 11.23 21.92
C THR A 61 17.03 9.93 21.23
N PHE A 62 16.69 8.80 21.82
CA PHE A 62 16.95 7.47 21.26
C PHE A 62 15.74 6.56 21.49
N LEU A 63 15.64 5.49 20.71
CA LEU A 63 14.58 4.50 20.87
C LEU A 63 14.84 3.62 22.09
N THR A 64 13.79 3.38 22.87
CA THR A 64 13.78 2.37 23.94
C THR A 64 13.76 0.96 23.33
N ALA A 65 13.98 -0.08 24.14
CA ALA A 65 13.88 -1.45 23.67
C ALA A 65 12.49 -1.76 23.07
N GLU A 66 11.43 -1.21 23.68
CA GLU A 66 10.06 -1.34 23.18
C GLU A 66 9.86 -0.59 21.86
N GLY A 67 10.41 0.62 21.74
CA GLY A 67 10.38 1.39 20.50
C GLY A 67 11.16 0.74 19.35
N GLN A 68 12.25 0.05 19.66
CA GLN A 68 13.01 -0.74 18.67
C GLN A 68 12.23 -1.97 18.21
N GLU A 69 11.61 -2.72 19.13
CA GLU A 69 10.79 -3.88 18.76
C GLU A 69 9.57 -3.45 17.93
N PHE A 70 8.94 -2.33 18.32
CA PHE A 70 7.86 -1.72 17.56
C PHE A 70 8.33 -1.30 16.17
N ALA A 71 9.47 -0.62 16.06
CA ALA A 71 10.06 -0.26 14.79
C ALA A 71 10.32 -1.52 13.94
N ILE A 72 10.95 -2.57 14.45
CA ILE A 72 11.22 -3.78 13.67
C ILE A 72 9.93 -4.42 13.15
N LYS A 73 8.88 -4.54 13.98
CA LYS A 73 7.58 -5.07 13.55
C LYS A 73 6.92 -4.18 12.50
N HIS A 74 6.89 -2.87 12.76
CA HIS A 74 6.34 -1.89 11.84
C HIS A 74 7.09 -1.89 10.51
N LEU A 75 8.42 -1.98 10.55
CA LEU A 75 9.31 -2.04 9.39
C LEU A 75 9.17 -3.35 8.60
N ALA A 76 9.01 -4.49 9.29
CA ALA A 76 8.80 -5.79 8.67
C ALA A 76 7.46 -5.86 7.92
N ASP A 77 6.42 -5.19 8.44
CA ASP A 77 5.13 -5.06 7.79
C ASP A 77 5.11 -3.98 6.70
N THR A 78 5.99 -2.97 6.79
CA THR A 78 6.14 -1.94 5.75
C THR A 78 7.02 -2.44 4.60
N ARG A 79 6.49 -2.41 3.38
CA ARG A 79 7.31 -2.68 2.19
C ARG A 79 8.23 -1.48 1.91
N PHE A 80 9.42 -1.46 2.50
CA PHE A 80 10.47 -0.52 2.08
C PHE A 80 10.69 -0.68 0.57
N GLY A 81 10.39 0.36 -0.20
CA GLY A 81 10.48 0.36 -1.67
C GLY A 81 9.14 0.35 -2.42
N VAL A 82 7.99 0.38 -1.74
CA VAL A 82 6.71 0.68 -2.40
C VAL A 82 6.45 2.19 -2.34
N PRO A 83 6.55 2.94 -3.44
CA PRO A 83 6.17 4.35 -3.46
C PRO A 83 4.73 4.54 -2.98
N ALA A 84 4.46 5.68 -2.35
CA ALA A 84 3.13 6.11 -1.92
C ALA A 84 2.22 6.30 -3.15
N GLY A 85 1.65 5.19 -3.61
CA GLY A 85 0.93 5.07 -4.88
C GLY A 85 0.83 3.59 -5.21
N GLY A 86 -0.17 2.92 -4.65
CA GLY A 86 -0.28 1.46 -4.60
C GLY A 86 -0.11 0.78 -5.96
N TYR A 87 0.69 -0.28 -6.00
CA TYR A 87 0.65 -1.25 -7.06
C TYR A 87 -0.61 -2.12 -6.88
N ILE A 88 -1.70 -1.70 -7.50
CA ILE A 88 -2.70 -2.62 -8.04
C ILE A 88 -2.05 -3.28 -9.26
N GLY A 89 -1.21 -4.28 -9.05
CA GLY A 89 -0.49 -4.93 -10.14
C GLY A 89 0.17 -6.20 -9.66
N GLY A 90 -0.26 -7.33 -10.21
CA GLY A 90 0.26 -8.66 -9.89
C GLY A 90 1.78 -8.76 -10.06
N SER A 91 2.35 -9.78 -9.41
CA SER A 91 3.78 -10.09 -9.53
C SER A 91 4.14 -10.42 -10.98
N VAL A 92 5.13 -9.70 -11.52
CA VAL A 92 5.74 -10.02 -12.82
C VAL A 92 6.92 -10.96 -12.56
N ASN A 93 6.84 -12.20 -13.06
CA ASN A 93 7.99 -13.10 -13.09
C ASN A 93 8.91 -12.67 -14.25
N ILE A 94 10.06 -12.10 -13.90
CA ILE A 94 11.11 -11.77 -14.87
C ILE A 94 12.11 -12.91 -14.87
N GLN A 95 12.28 -13.58 -16.01
CA GLN A 95 13.34 -14.56 -16.19
C GLN A 95 14.60 -13.87 -16.71
N PHE A 96 15.71 -14.07 -16.02
CA PHE A 96 17.02 -13.55 -16.42
C PHE A 96 17.82 -14.67 -17.08
N GLY A 97 18.07 -14.53 -18.39
CA GLY A 97 18.92 -15.43 -19.16
C GLY A 97 20.20 -14.74 -19.62
N ARG A 98 21.36 -15.36 -19.40
CA ARG A 98 22.65 -14.88 -19.91
C ARG A 98 22.73 -15.22 -21.40
N ILE A 99 22.76 -14.21 -22.25
CA ILE A 99 22.79 -14.36 -23.73
C ILE A 99 24.19 -14.18 -24.33
N GLU A 100 25.15 -13.65 -23.56
CA GLU A 100 26.54 -13.49 -23.98
C GLU A 100 27.47 -14.05 -22.90
N THR A 101 28.35 -14.97 -23.29
CA THR A 101 29.31 -15.63 -22.41
C THR A 101 30.74 -15.14 -22.60
N ASP A 102 31.01 -14.35 -23.65
CA ASP A 102 32.32 -13.75 -23.89
C ASP A 102 32.57 -12.56 -22.93
N PRO A 103 33.58 -12.62 -22.04
CA PRO A 103 33.87 -11.55 -21.08
C PRO A 103 34.36 -10.23 -21.72
N ARG A 104 34.70 -10.22 -23.02
CA ARG A 104 35.16 -9.01 -23.75
C ARG A 104 34.01 -8.20 -24.36
N LYS A 105 32.83 -8.81 -24.49
CA LYS A 105 31.61 -8.16 -24.96
C LYS A 105 30.71 -7.98 -23.75
N GLY A 106 30.45 -6.73 -23.37
CA GLY A 106 29.77 -6.40 -22.10
C GLY A 106 28.49 -7.22 -21.82
N TYR A 107 28.13 -7.32 -20.55
CA TYR A 107 26.98 -8.11 -20.08
C TYR A 107 25.68 -7.68 -20.76
N ALA A 108 25.17 -8.52 -21.67
CA ALA A 108 23.82 -8.40 -22.22
C ALA A 108 22.89 -9.39 -21.50
N ILE A 109 21.73 -8.90 -21.08
CA ILE A 109 20.68 -9.68 -20.40
C ILE A 109 19.45 -9.66 -21.31
N ASN A 110 18.88 -10.83 -21.58
CA ASN A 110 17.56 -10.89 -22.21
C ASN A 110 16.49 -10.73 -21.13
N VAL A 111 15.60 -9.76 -21.31
CA VAL A 111 14.44 -9.55 -20.43
C VAL A 111 13.20 -10.00 -21.19
N CYS A 112 12.74 -11.22 -20.89
CA CYS A 112 11.48 -11.74 -21.43
C CYS A 112 10.37 -11.52 -20.40
N VAL A 113 9.35 -10.74 -20.79
CA VAL A 113 8.08 -10.70 -20.06
C VAL A 113 7.26 -11.88 -20.56
N SER A 114 6.96 -12.84 -19.71
CA SER A 114 6.06 -13.94 -20.09
C SER A 114 4.70 -13.39 -20.50
N ASP A 115 4.04 -13.98 -21.50
CA ASP A 115 2.69 -13.66 -22.00
C ASP A 115 1.57 -13.71 -20.91
N ALA A 116 1.92 -13.94 -19.65
CA ALA A 116 1.03 -13.93 -18.50
C ALA A 116 0.41 -12.55 -18.19
N ILE A 117 0.79 -11.47 -18.88
CA ILE A 117 -0.06 -10.26 -19.01
C ILE A 117 -1.24 -10.54 -19.97
N LYS A 118 -1.85 -11.73 -19.90
CA LYS A 118 -3.19 -11.96 -20.42
C LYS A 118 -4.16 -11.42 -19.38
N THR A 119 -4.49 -10.13 -19.50
CA THR A 119 -5.84 -9.53 -19.43
C THR A 119 -6.87 -10.03 -18.39
N ASN A 120 -6.48 -10.76 -17.36
CA ASN A 120 -7.40 -11.34 -16.40
C ASN A 120 -7.68 -10.34 -15.27
N LEU A 121 -8.27 -9.20 -15.62
CA LEU A 121 -9.09 -8.43 -14.68
C LEU A 121 -10.34 -9.28 -14.40
N LYS A 122 -10.22 -10.32 -13.58
CA LYS A 122 -11.37 -11.11 -13.16
C LYS A 122 -12.24 -10.20 -12.32
N LEU A 123 -13.39 -9.76 -12.88
CA LEU A 123 -14.39 -9.03 -12.10
C LEU A 123 -14.67 -9.80 -10.81
N SER A 124 -14.64 -9.09 -9.68
CA SER A 124 -14.98 -9.66 -8.37
C SER A 124 -16.40 -10.23 -8.41
N HIS A 125 -16.67 -11.20 -7.53
CA HIS A 125 -17.99 -11.82 -7.43
C HIS A 125 -19.09 -10.78 -7.13
N GLU A 126 -18.77 -9.80 -6.29
CA GLU A 126 -19.65 -8.68 -5.95
C GLU A 126 -20.00 -7.82 -7.17
N MET A 127 -19.01 -7.51 -8.01
CA MET A 127 -19.23 -6.68 -9.20
C MET A 127 -20.05 -7.42 -10.26
N LYS A 128 -19.82 -8.73 -10.42
CA LYS A 128 -20.68 -9.58 -11.27
C LYS A 128 -22.12 -9.60 -10.78
N LYS A 129 -22.31 -9.71 -9.46
CA LYS A 129 -23.63 -9.72 -8.85
C LYS A 129 -24.36 -8.38 -9.03
N ALA A 130 -23.69 -7.26 -8.76
CA ALA A 130 -24.27 -5.93 -8.94
C ALA A 130 -24.73 -5.68 -10.38
N ILE A 131 -23.93 -6.07 -11.38
CA ILE A 131 -24.32 -5.97 -12.79
C ILE A 131 -25.55 -6.84 -13.08
N SER A 132 -25.54 -8.09 -12.61
CA SER A 132 -26.65 -9.01 -12.81
C SER A 132 -27.96 -8.50 -12.22
N ASP A 133 -27.90 -7.93 -11.01
CA ASP A 133 -29.07 -7.41 -10.30
C ASP A 133 -29.65 -6.20 -11.05
N VAL A 134 -28.81 -5.23 -11.44
CA VAL A 134 -29.26 -4.04 -12.20
C VAL A 134 -29.89 -4.43 -13.54
N VAL A 135 -29.24 -5.31 -14.30
CA VAL A 135 -29.76 -5.77 -15.60
C VAL A 135 -31.09 -6.53 -15.42
N SER A 136 -31.20 -7.37 -14.39
CA SER A 136 -32.42 -8.13 -14.14
C SER A 136 -33.59 -7.23 -13.80
N GLU A 137 -33.39 -6.19 -12.99
CA GLU A 137 -34.46 -5.26 -12.61
C GLU A 137 -34.92 -4.40 -13.81
N GLU A 138 -33.99 -3.90 -14.62
CA GLU A 138 -34.34 -3.15 -15.83
C GLU A 138 -35.10 -4.02 -16.85
N LEU A 139 -34.67 -5.27 -17.05
CA LEU A 139 -35.38 -6.19 -17.96
C LEU A 139 -36.79 -6.50 -17.45
N LYS A 140 -36.97 -6.77 -16.14
CA LYS A 140 -38.29 -7.01 -15.56
C LYS A 140 -39.22 -5.82 -15.76
N LYS A 141 -38.74 -4.59 -15.53
CA LYS A 141 -39.53 -3.36 -15.72
C LYS A 141 -39.95 -3.18 -17.18
N ASN A 142 -39.05 -3.43 -18.13
CA ASN A 142 -39.33 -3.20 -19.55
C ASN A 142 -40.22 -4.29 -20.19
N ILE A 143 -40.32 -5.48 -19.59
CA ILE A 143 -41.18 -6.59 -20.03
C ILE A 143 -42.60 -6.48 -19.43
N GLN A 144 -42.79 -5.73 -18.36
CA GLN A 144 -44.11 -5.51 -17.77
C GLN A 144 -45.05 -4.72 -18.72
N PRO A 145 -46.37 -4.85 -18.55
CA PRO A 145 -47.34 -4.07 -19.30
C PRO A 145 -47.08 -2.56 -19.27
N GLY A 146 -46.93 -1.96 -20.45
CA GLY A 146 -46.55 -0.54 -20.62
C GLY A 146 -45.03 -0.28 -20.59
N GLY A 147 -44.22 -1.33 -20.53
CA GLY A 147 -42.78 -1.26 -20.74
C GLY A 147 -42.42 -1.29 -22.22
N ALA A 148 -41.26 -0.73 -22.58
CA ALA A 148 -40.86 -0.54 -23.98
C ALA A 148 -40.76 -1.87 -24.78
N ILE A 149 -40.27 -2.94 -24.16
CA ILE A 149 -40.17 -4.25 -24.81
C ILE A 149 -41.56 -4.84 -25.01
N TRP A 150 -42.42 -4.70 -24.00
CA TRP A 150 -43.78 -5.21 -24.05
C TRP A 150 -44.64 -4.49 -25.11
N ASP A 151 -44.53 -3.15 -25.20
CA ASP A 151 -45.24 -2.36 -26.20
C ASP A 151 -44.76 -2.71 -27.61
N CYS A 152 -43.45 -2.93 -27.79
CA CYS A 152 -42.87 -3.35 -29.06
C CYS A 152 -43.41 -4.72 -29.51
N LEU A 153 -43.44 -5.72 -28.62
CA LEU A 153 -43.97 -7.05 -28.93
C LEU A 153 -45.45 -7.02 -29.29
N ARG A 154 -46.25 -6.25 -28.53
CA ARG A 154 -47.67 -6.06 -28.79
C ARG A 154 -47.93 -5.40 -30.15
N GLN A 155 -47.12 -4.42 -30.52
CA GLN A 155 -47.25 -3.75 -31.81
C GLN A 155 -46.99 -4.71 -32.97
N ILE A 156 -45.95 -5.57 -32.84
CA ILE A 156 -45.65 -6.62 -33.82
C ILE A 156 -46.80 -7.63 -33.93
N GLU A 157 -47.42 -8.03 -32.83
CA GLU A 157 -48.57 -8.95 -32.85
C GLU A 157 -49.78 -8.36 -33.57
N LYS A 158 -50.03 -7.04 -33.42
CA LYS A 158 -51.09 -6.34 -34.15
C LYS A 158 -50.83 -6.24 -35.64
N GLU A 159 -49.57 -6.06 -36.04
CA GLU A 159 -49.18 -5.97 -37.46
C GLU A 159 -49.21 -7.33 -38.19
N ARG A 160 -49.32 -8.45 -37.45
CA ARG A 160 -49.43 -9.80 -37.99
C ARG A 160 -50.86 -10.32 -38.13
N GLN A 161 -51.87 -9.59 -37.66
CA GLN A 161 -53.31 -9.90 -37.80
C GLN A 161 -53.93 -9.10 -38.95
#